data_AF-A0A6A4HCN7-F1
#
_entry.id   AF-A0A6A4HCN7-F1
#
_cell.length_a   1.000
_cell.length_b   1.000
_cell.length_c   1.000
_cell.angle_alpha   90.00
_cell.angle_beta   90.00
_cell.angle_gamma   90.00
#
_symmetry.space_group_name_H-M   'P 1'
#
loop_
_entity.id
_entity.type
_entity.pdbx_description
1 polymer ?
#
loop_
_entity_poly.entity_id
_entity_poly.type
_entity_poly.pdbx_seq_one_letter_code
_entity_poly.pdbx_strand_id
1 'polypeptide(L)'
;ANLALITNNRYLPESMFIGGIIPGPKEPDFEQCDHFLRPIIEQFRRTWSPGVQLSHTADSDSNVLVEAAIILSVNDLPAAQKLAGLQGHSSGLYICSVCDLQGKNSIMDTNHSRWSCRNVQRMRDAAYAWRTADTLAQRKKIFEEHGVRWLSMWLLPYWDPTRMLVVDSMHCILEGIVHYHCRHVLCLDDAASNKISADGFQHAYDWPWEAYHPDNVPSAYAVPEKHIVCVGKIHELLCLALEGPKSLNLLGLWNRLDRIGTLASLHYVAFTLDLVPCQLHVSPQFAVFSNHYSDFDATYQRLNCELASTAQTLPTNTPEMMQHICTVICNTKRPSWINSVPLNYGLNSAGTIKADEWRTLSTIFIPIALVTLWGDDDGVAPPSDDSDEGLLFQALQHSMALFQATLIACRYTMTSDRIQAYRTHLTKWIQELRPLFPHTRESPPRVNIHMANHIYDFLKLFGPVISWWCFPFERLIGALQKVNTNDHIGGPLESTIMKSQLRIANIRRWLRRIDCPEALKQLKILFDKCF
;
A
#
# COMPACT_ATOMS: atom_id res chain seq x y z
N ALA A 1 -5.43 18.59 11.20
CA ALA A 1 -6.14 19.74 10.57
C ALA A 1 -7.33 20.12 11.43
N ASN A 2 -7.72 21.40 11.47
CA ASN A 2 -8.91 21.83 12.21
C ASN A 2 -10.18 21.65 11.37
N LEU A 3 -11.04 20.69 11.74
CA LEU A 3 -12.27 20.37 10.99
C LEU A 3 -13.39 21.40 11.16
N ALA A 4 -13.29 22.31 12.14
CA ALA A 4 -14.23 23.43 12.30
C ALA A 4 -14.09 24.50 11.20
N LEU A 5 -12.98 24.50 10.46
CA LEU A 5 -12.79 25.38 9.32
C LEU A 5 -13.52 24.84 8.08
N ILE A 6 -13.91 25.74 7.16
CA ILE A 6 -14.39 25.38 5.83
C ILE A 6 -13.33 24.60 5.05
N THR A 7 -13.74 23.67 4.18
CA THR A 7 -12.86 22.69 3.51
C THR A 7 -11.63 23.31 2.84
N ASN A 8 -11.79 24.46 2.18
CA ASN A 8 -10.70 25.17 1.49
C ASN A 8 -9.63 25.72 2.43
N ASN A 9 -9.94 25.89 3.71
CA ASN A 9 -9.02 26.45 4.71
C ASN A 9 -8.37 25.36 5.58
N ARG A 10 -9.00 24.19 5.76
CA ARG A 10 -8.57 23.13 6.70
C ARG A 10 -7.10 22.71 6.54
N TYR A 11 -6.64 22.67 5.30
CA TYR A 11 -5.33 22.14 4.90
C TYR A 11 -4.34 23.21 4.45
N LEU A 12 -4.68 24.49 4.64
CA LEU A 12 -3.69 25.55 4.49
C LEU A 12 -2.59 25.35 5.55
N PRO A 13 -1.31 25.59 5.22
CA PRO A 13 -0.20 25.39 6.16
C PRO A 13 -0.42 26.07 7.52
N GLU A 14 -0.98 27.28 7.53
CA GLU A 14 -1.31 28.07 8.72
C GLU A 14 -2.51 27.55 9.53
N SER A 15 -3.27 26.60 8.99
CA SER A 15 -4.41 25.94 9.63
C SER A 15 -4.09 24.51 10.09
N MET A 16 -2.85 24.05 9.86
CA MET A 16 -2.35 22.77 10.32
C MET A 16 -1.41 22.98 11.52
N PHE A 17 -1.65 22.21 12.58
CA PHE A 17 -0.84 22.25 13.79
C PHE A 17 -0.02 20.97 13.88
N ILE A 18 1.28 21.12 14.11
CA ILE A 18 2.17 19.99 14.39
C ILE A 18 2.06 19.70 15.88
N GLY A 19 1.65 18.49 16.23
CA GLY A 19 1.52 18.05 17.64
C GLY A 19 2.84 17.59 18.25
N GLY A 20 3.75 17.08 17.42
CA GLY A 20 5.07 16.61 17.81
C GLY A 20 5.85 16.10 16.60
N ILE A 21 7.17 15.97 16.76
CA ILE A 21 8.06 15.31 15.81
C ILE A 21 8.76 14.19 16.58
N ILE A 22 8.66 12.98 16.07
CA ILE A 22 9.30 11.81 16.65
C ILE A 22 10.74 11.76 16.11
N PRO A 23 11.77 11.76 16.99
CA PRO A 23 13.16 11.72 16.55
C PRO A 23 13.49 10.45 15.77
N GLY A 24 14.29 10.60 14.72
CA GLY A 24 14.93 9.48 14.03
C GLY A 24 16.20 8.99 14.74
N PRO A 25 17.04 8.15 14.12
CA PRO A 25 16.92 7.64 12.74
C PRO A 25 16.07 6.37 12.63
N LYS A 26 15.75 5.71 13.75
CA LYS A 26 14.93 4.49 13.76
C LYS A 26 13.51 4.82 14.16
N GLU A 27 12.57 4.20 13.48
CA GLU A 27 11.17 4.27 13.86
C GLU A 27 10.97 3.64 15.25
N PRO A 28 10.21 4.29 16.17
CA PRO A 28 9.93 3.69 17.46
C PRO A 28 9.02 2.46 17.32
N ASP A 29 9.13 1.57 18.29
CA ASP A 29 8.13 0.51 18.46
C ASP A 29 6.77 1.07 18.91
N PHE A 30 5.78 0.18 19.02
CA PHE A 30 4.40 0.56 19.36
C PHE A 30 4.28 1.23 20.74
N GLU A 31 5.01 0.75 21.75
CA GLU A 31 4.93 1.29 23.12
C GLU A 31 5.67 2.63 23.20
N GLN A 32 6.82 2.73 22.53
CA GLN A 32 7.58 3.97 22.41
C GLN A 32 6.80 5.06 21.68
N CYS A 33 6.10 4.72 20.59
CA CYS A 33 5.22 5.65 19.87
C CYS A 33 4.15 6.22 20.81
N ASP A 34 3.58 5.41 21.68
CA ASP A 34 2.54 5.85 22.64
C ASP A 34 3.06 6.92 23.60
N HIS A 35 4.33 6.87 24.00
CA HIS A 35 4.92 7.88 24.88
C HIS A 35 4.92 9.28 24.26
N PHE A 36 5.02 9.39 22.94
CA PHE A 36 4.92 10.66 22.22
C PHE A 36 3.48 11.13 22.04
N LEU A 37 2.54 10.19 21.86
CA LEU A 37 1.13 10.48 21.62
C LEU A 37 0.39 10.83 22.91
N ARG A 38 0.73 10.17 24.02
CA ARG A 38 0.01 10.25 25.29
C ARG A 38 -0.20 11.69 25.79
N PRO A 39 0.81 12.59 25.80
CA PRO A 39 0.60 13.97 26.24
C PRO A 39 -0.48 14.69 25.43
N ILE A 40 -0.54 14.45 24.12
CA ILE A 40 -1.55 15.04 23.21
C ILE A 40 -2.92 14.45 23.55
N ILE A 41 -3.03 13.13 23.69
CA ILE A 41 -4.30 12.46 23.98
C ILE A 41 -4.86 12.87 25.35
N GLU A 42 -4.02 13.04 26.36
CA GLU A 42 -4.44 13.53 27.67
C GLU A 42 -5.01 14.95 27.62
N GLN A 43 -4.49 15.84 26.74
CA GLN A 43 -5.10 17.16 26.51
C GLN A 43 -6.48 17.05 25.86
N PHE A 44 -6.64 16.17 24.86
CA PHE A 44 -7.95 15.94 24.22
C PHE A 44 -8.97 15.33 25.18
N ARG A 45 -8.54 14.43 26.06
CA ARG A 45 -9.41 13.89 27.11
C ARG A 45 -9.93 14.99 28.04
N ARG A 46 -9.06 15.91 28.46
CA ARG A 46 -9.42 17.04 29.34
C ARG A 46 -10.36 18.03 28.66
N THR A 47 -10.09 18.34 27.39
CA THR A 47 -10.86 19.28 26.58
C THR A 47 -12.18 18.71 26.05
N TRP A 48 -12.42 17.39 26.12
CA TRP A 48 -13.69 16.82 25.67
C TRP A 48 -14.83 16.97 26.68
N SER A 49 -14.59 16.65 27.95
CA SER A 49 -15.63 16.68 28.98
C SER A 49 -14.99 16.84 30.36
N PRO A 50 -15.27 17.94 31.10
CA PRO A 50 -16.30 18.96 30.84
C PRO A 50 -15.91 20.06 29.84
N GLY A 51 -14.72 19.99 29.22
CA GLY A 51 -14.16 21.07 28.43
C GLY A 51 -13.16 21.92 29.21
N VAL A 52 -12.59 22.94 28.56
CA VAL A 52 -11.66 23.90 29.19
C VAL A 52 -12.26 25.30 29.16
N GLN A 53 -12.34 25.94 30.32
CA GLN A 53 -12.70 27.36 30.42
C GLN A 53 -11.51 28.23 29.99
N LEU A 54 -11.76 29.09 29.00
CA LEU A 54 -10.86 30.17 28.61
C LEU A 54 -11.43 31.48 29.13
N SER A 55 -10.57 32.38 29.61
CA SER A 55 -11.01 33.68 30.12
C SER A 55 -11.54 34.60 29.02
N HIS A 56 -11.04 34.43 27.80
CA HIS A 56 -11.45 35.15 26.60
C HIS A 56 -11.02 34.35 25.35
N THR A 57 -11.57 34.74 24.22
CA THR A 57 -11.20 34.27 22.88
C THR A 57 -11.02 35.49 21.96
N ALA A 58 -10.56 35.29 20.74
CA ALA A 58 -10.45 36.38 19.77
C ALA A 58 -11.79 37.08 19.48
N ASP A 59 -12.92 36.38 19.66
CA ASP A 59 -14.26 36.86 19.34
C ASP A 59 -15.10 37.20 20.60
N SER A 60 -14.56 36.99 21.81
CA SER A 60 -15.29 37.21 23.07
C SER A 60 -14.35 37.51 24.23
N ASP A 61 -14.57 38.64 24.91
CA ASP A 61 -13.86 39.03 26.13
C ASP A 61 -14.41 38.37 27.41
N SER A 62 -15.43 37.51 27.28
CA SER A 62 -16.05 36.78 28.39
C SER A 62 -15.52 35.36 28.49
N ASN A 63 -15.71 34.73 29.66
CA ASN A 63 -15.38 33.32 29.86
C ASN A 63 -16.10 32.44 28.81
N VAL A 64 -15.34 31.66 28.04
CA VAL A 64 -15.87 30.70 27.05
C VAL A 64 -15.48 29.29 27.45
N LEU A 65 -16.44 28.38 27.46
CA LEU A 65 -16.16 26.95 27.55
C LEU A 65 -15.81 26.42 26.15
N VAL A 66 -14.63 25.84 26.01
CA VAL A 66 -14.17 25.25 24.75
C VAL A 66 -14.05 23.74 24.89
N GLU A 67 -14.67 23.05 23.95
CA GLU A 67 -14.57 21.60 23.81
C GLU A 67 -13.74 21.24 22.57
N ALA A 68 -12.94 20.18 22.68
CA ALA A 68 -12.16 19.67 21.55
C ALA A 68 -12.18 18.14 21.51
N ALA A 69 -12.21 17.60 20.30
CA ALA A 69 -12.18 16.17 20.06
C ALA A 69 -11.31 15.84 18.84
N ILE A 70 -10.69 14.66 18.88
CA ILE A 70 -10.13 14.03 17.69
C ILE A 70 -11.29 13.34 16.99
N ILE A 71 -11.63 13.74 15.76
CA ILE A 71 -12.72 13.12 15.00
C ILE A 71 -12.19 12.05 14.04
N LEU A 72 -11.03 12.32 13.44
CA LEU A 72 -10.43 11.50 12.40
C LEU A 72 -8.95 11.26 12.69
N SER A 73 -8.53 10.02 12.48
CA SER A 73 -7.14 9.63 12.37
C SER A 73 -6.88 9.14 10.95
N VAL A 74 -6.02 9.87 10.23
CA VAL A 74 -5.70 9.67 8.81
C VAL A 74 -4.24 9.26 8.72
N ASN A 75 -3.97 8.02 8.30
CA ASN A 75 -2.63 7.48 8.20
C ASN A 75 -2.59 6.44 7.07
N ASP A 76 -1.40 6.06 6.63
CA ASP A 76 -1.25 4.81 5.88
C ASP A 76 -1.64 3.60 6.74
N LEU A 77 -1.82 2.43 6.13
CA LEU A 77 -2.32 1.25 6.83
C LEU A 77 -1.38 0.78 7.97
N PRO A 78 -0.04 0.72 7.78
CA PRO A 78 0.89 0.39 8.87
C PRO A 78 0.84 1.37 10.05
N ALA A 79 0.88 2.68 9.79
CA ALA A 79 0.83 3.67 10.87
C ALA A 79 -0.55 3.70 11.56
N ALA A 80 -1.64 3.48 10.82
CA ALA A 80 -2.98 3.35 11.38
C ALA A 80 -3.06 2.19 12.39
N GLN A 81 -2.53 1.02 12.02
CA GLN A 81 -2.48 -0.16 12.90
C GLN A 81 -1.60 0.10 14.13
N LYS A 82 -0.45 0.75 13.94
CA LYS A 82 0.44 1.13 15.02
C LYS A 82 -0.18 2.12 16.00
N LEU A 83 -0.82 3.18 15.51
CA LEU A 83 -1.49 4.21 16.31
C LEU A 83 -2.67 3.65 17.12
N ALA A 84 -3.44 2.74 16.52
CA ALA A 84 -4.64 2.17 17.15
C ALA A 84 -4.37 0.91 17.98
N GLY A 85 -3.14 0.39 17.96
CA GLY A 85 -2.77 -0.80 18.72
C GLY A 85 -3.43 -2.06 18.17
N LEU A 86 -3.64 -2.10 16.86
CA LEU A 86 -4.29 -3.21 16.19
C LEU A 86 -3.24 -4.18 15.64
N GLN A 87 -3.64 -5.43 15.41
CA GLN A 87 -2.84 -6.36 14.62
C GLN A 87 -2.56 -5.81 13.22
N GLY A 88 -1.36 -6.14 12.73
CA GLY A 88 -0.89 -5.71 11.42
C GLY A 88 -1.64 -6.38 10.27
N HIS A 89 -1.59 -5.78 9.09
CA HIS A 89 -2.18 -6.30 7.85
C HIS A 89 -1.58 -7.66 7.41
N SER A 90 -0.41 -8.01 7.94
CA SER A 90 0.24 -9.31 7.73
C SER A 90 -0.22 -10.39 8.73
N SER A 91 -1.08 -10.06 9.70
CA SER A 91 -1.61 -11.01 10.69
C SER A 91 -2.54 -12.06 10.07
N GLY A 92 -2.57 -13.25 10.66
CA GLY A 92 -3.54 -14.29 10.33
C GLY A 92 -4.91 -14.13 11.00
N LEU A 93 -5.03 -13.30 12.05
CA LEU A 93 -6.29 -13.17 12.80
C LEU A 93 -7.12 -11.96 12.38
N TYR A 94 -6.75 -10.71 12.69
CA TYR A 94 -7.50 -9.53 12.24
C TYR A 94 -6.65 -8.66 11.32
N ILE A 95 -7.15 -8.42 10.10
CA ILE A 95 -6.48 -7.57 9.09
C ILE A 95 -7.17 -6.22 8.87
N CYS A 96 -8.39 -6.06 9.39
CA CYS A 96 -9.22 -4.88 9.23
C CYS A 96 -9.50 -4.18 10.57
N SER A 97 -9.52 -2.84 10.56
CA SER A 97 -9.91 -2.04 11.72
C SER A 97 -11.43 -1.88 11.87
N VAL A 98 -12.20 -2.11 10.80
CA VAL A 98 -13.63 -1.81 10.71
C VAL A 98 -14.51 -3.04 10.93
N CYS A 99 -14.19 -4.16 10.28
CA CYS A 99 -14.98 -5.40 10.34
C CYS A 99 -14.22 -6.58 10.97
N ASP A 100 -14.93 -7.64 11.33
CA ASP A 100 -14.37 -8.86 11.90
C ASP A 100 -13.77 -9.81 10.85
N LEU A 101 -13.28 -9.28 9.72
CA LEU A 101 -12.63 -10.11 8.71
C LEU A 101 -11.40 -10.78 9.32
N GLN A 102 -11.40 -12.12 9.26
CA GLN A 102 -10.29 -12.93 9.72
C GLN A 102 -9.49 -13.58 8.59
N GLY A 103 -8.16 -13.54 8.74
CA GLY A 103 -7.24 -14.09 7.76
C GLY A 103 -7.30 -13.42 6.39
N LYS A 104 -6.63 -14.04 5.41
CA LYS A 104 -6.47 -13.50 4.04
C LYS A 104 -7.46 -14.09 3.02
N ASN A 105 -8.14 -15.19 3.37
CA ASN A 105 -8.95 -15.96 2.42
C ASN A 105 -10.18 -15.18 1.92
N SER A 106 -10.70 -14.27 2.74
CA SER A 106 -11.91 -13.51 2.45
C SER A 106 -11.64 -12.05 2.04
N ILE A 107 -10.39 -11.71 1.68
CA ILE A 107 -10.02 -10.34 1.22
C ILE A 107 -10.82 -9.92 -0.02
N MET A 108 -11.13 -10.88 -0.89
CA MET A 108 -11.85 -10.66 -2.14
C MET A 108 -13.38 -10.78 -1.99
N ASP A 109 -13.88 -11.06 -0.78
CA ASP A 109 -15.32 -11.12 -0.55
C ASP A 109 -15.95 -9.74 -0.82
N THR A 110 -17.10 -9.73 -1.45
CA THR A 110 -17.87 -8.52 -1.74
C THR A 110 -19.31 -8.63 -1.23
N ASN A 111 -19.64 -9.73 -0.55
CA ASN A 111 -20.93 -9.91 0.07
C ASN A 111 -21.02 -9.17 1.41
N HIS A 112 -21.21 -7.85 1.32
CA HIS A 112 -21.27 -6.96 2.47
C HIS A 112 -22.37 -7.31 3.48
N SER A 113 -23.42 -8.07 3.10
CA SER A 113 -24.45 -8.48 4.07
C SER A 113 -23.94 -9.52 5.06
N ARG A 114 -22.82 -10.19 4.77
CA ARG A 114 -22.16 -11.15 5.67
C ARG A 114 -21.13 -10.49 6.58
N TRP A 115 -20.86 -9.21 6.38
CA TRP A 115 -19.82 -8.50 7.12
C TRP A 115 -20.38 -7.96 8.43
N SER A 116 -19.69 -8.25 9.54
CA SER A 116 -19.98 -7.64 10.84
C SER A 116 -18.94 -6.59 11.17
N CYS A 117 -19.39 -5.44 11.66
CA CYS A 117 -18.50 -4.45 12.25
C CYS A 117 -17.90 -5.00 13.55
N ARG A 118 -16.63 -4.67 13.81
CA ARG A 118 -16.00 -5.04 15.07
C ARG A 118 -16.74 -4.41 16.24
N ASN A 119 -16.90 -5.16 17.32
CA ASN A 119 -17.52 -4.64 18.53
C ASN A 119 -16.52 -3.77 19.31
N VAL A 120 -16.74 -2.45 19.29
CA VAL A 120 -15.86 -1.45 19.92
C VAL A 120 -15.72 -1.66 21.43
N GLN A 121 -16.79 -2.07 22.11
CA GLN A 121 -16.74 -2.35 23.54
C GLN A 121 -15.83 -3.54 23.84
N ARG A 122 -15.95 -4.63 23.08
CA ARG A 122 -15.03 -5.79 23.21
C ARG A 122 -13.59 -5.41 22.91
N MET A 123 -13.35 -4.56 21.90
CA MET A 123 -12.01 -4.04 21.60
C MET A 123 -11.45 -3.22 22.77
N ARG A 124 -12.28 -2.38 23.38
CA ARG A 124 -11.93 -1.58 24.56
C ARG A 124 -11.61 -2.49 25.75
N ASP A 125 -12.47 -3.45 26.06
CA ASP A 125 -12.29 -4.40 27.16
C ASP A 125 -10.98 -5.18 26.99
N ALA A 126 -10.70 -5.68 25.78
CA ALA A 126 -9.45 -6.36 25.46
C ALA A 126 -8.22 -5.45 25.62
N ALA A 127 -8.30 -4.19 25.17
CA ALA A 127 -7.22 -3.22 25.36
C ALA A 127 -6.94 -2.95 26.85
N TYR A 128 -7.99 -2.81 27.67
CA TYR A 128 -7.82 -2.64 29.13
C TYR A 128 -7.29 -3.90 29.80
N ALA A 129 -7.77 -5.09 29.42
CA ALA A 129 -7.24 -6.35 29.90
C ALA A 129 -5.74 -6.49 29.56
N TRP A 130 -5.33 -6.11 28.35
CA TRP A 130 -3.92 -6.06 27.96
C TRP A 130 -3.13 -5.10 28.86
N ARG A 131 -3.67 -3.92 29.15
CA ARG A 131 -3.02 -2.90 30.00
C ARG A 131 -2.77 -3.42 31.42
N THR A 132 -3.77 -4.09 32.00
CA THR A 132 -3.75 -4.55 33.39
C THR A 132 -3.15 -5.95 33.55
N ALA A 133 -2.77 -6.63 32.47
CA ALA A 133 -2.10 -7.92 32.54
C ALA A 133 -0.74 -7.80 33.23
N ASP A 134 -0.46 -8.73 34.15
CA ASP A 134 0.74 -8.74 35.00
C ASP A 134 1.99 -9.18 34.25
N THR A 135 1.84 -9.93 33.15
CA THR A 135 2.96 -10.55 32.43
C THR A 135 2.93 -10.26 30.92
N LEU A 136 4.11 -10.22 30.32
CA LEU A 136 4.26 -10.12 28.86
C LEU A 136 3.60 -11.30 28.13
N ALA A 137 3.60 -12.49 28.73
CA ALA A 137 2.94 -13.68 28.18
C ALA A 137 1.42 -13.52 28.11
N GLN A 138 0.79 -13.00 29.18
CA GLN A 138 -0.64 -12.68 29.17
C GLN A 138 -0.97 -11.58 28.15
N ARG A 139 -0.16 -10.52 28.07
CA ARG A 139 -0.30 -9.47 27.04
C ARG A 139 -0.25 -10.04 25.63
N LYS A 140 0.73 -10.91 25.36
CA LYS A 140 0.86 -11.59 24.07
C LYS A 140 -0.38 -12.42 23.76
N LYS A 141 -0.86 -13.23 24.71
CA LYS A 141 -2.07 -14.04 24.56
C LYS A 141 -3.31 -13.19 24.25
N ILE A 142 -3.55 -12.12 25.01
CA ILE A 142 -4.68 -11.21 24.78
C ILE A 142 -4.60 -10.58 23.38
N PHE A 143 -3.41 -10.14 22.98
CA PHE A 143 -3.21 -9.55 21.66
C PHE A 143 -3.40 -10.58 20.54
N GLU A 144 -2.97 -11.82 20.73
CA GLU A 144 -3.18 -12.92 19.79
C GLU A 144 -4.66 -13.28 19.65
N GLU A 145 -5.43 -13.30 20.74
CA GLU A 145 -6.86 -13.65 20.75
C GLU A 145 -7.78 -12.54 20.23
N HIS A 146 -7.50 -11.28 20.57
CA HIS A 146 -8.40 -10.16 20.29
C HIS A 146 -7.90 -9.21 19.19
N GLY A 147 -6.61 -9.27 18.86
CA GLY A 147 -5.99 -8.40 17.87
C GLY A 147 -5.93 -6.91 18.26
N VAL A 148 -6.03 -6.62 19.56
CA VAL A 148 -6.00 -5.26 20.12
C VAL A 148 -5.08 -5.24 21.33
N ARG A 149 -4.21 -4.23 21.42
CA ARG A 149 -3.39 -3.92 22.62
C ARG A 149 -3.74 -2.54 23.16
N TRP A 150 -3.31 -2.27 24.39
CA TRP A 150 -3.47 -0.94 24.97
C TRP A 150 -2.61 0.11 24.26
N LEU A 151 -3.23 1.25 23.97
CA LEU A 151 -2.58 2.51 23.62
C LEU A 151 -3.42 3.68 24.17
N SER A 152 -2.79 4.85 24.27
CA SER A 152 -3.37 6.04 24.88
C SER A 152 -4.64 6.52 24.19
N MET A 153 -4.89 6.17 22.92
CA MET A 153 -6.15 6.45 22.23
C MET A 153 -7.39 5.97 23.01
N TRP A 154 -7.28 4.85 23.73
CA TRP A 154 -8.37 4.31 24.56
C TRP A 154 -8.70 5.17 25.79
N LEU A 155 -7.86 6.15 26.15
CA LEU A 155 -8.18 7.16 27.16
C LEU A 155 -9.32 8.09 26.73
N LEU A 156 -9.59 8.21 25.43
CA LEU A 156 -10.69 8.98 24.90
C LEU A 156 -11.98 8.15 24.99
N PRO A 157 -13.00 8.63 25.73
CA PRO A 157 -14.24 7.86 25.92
C PRO A 157 -15.02 7.66 24.63
N TYR A 158 -14.89 8.60 23.68
CA TYR A 158 -15.54 8.58 22.38
C TYR A 158 -14.73 7.85 21.29
N TRP A 159 -13.53 7.33 21.60
CA TRP A 159 -12.70 6.67 20.59
C TRP A 159 -13.36 5.38 20.08
N ASP A 160 -13.55 5.35 18.76
CA ASP A 160 -14.06 4.24 17.98
C ASP A 160 -13.19 4.03 16.73
N PRO A 161 -12.22 3.10 16.76
CA PRO A 161 -11.35 2.86 15.61
C PRO A 161 -12.09 2.34 14.38
N THR A 162 -13.31 1.80 14.51
CA THR A 162 -14.09 1.32 13.36
C THR A 162 -14.67 2.46 12.53
N ARG A 163 -14.79 3.66 13.12
CA ARG A 163 -15.37 4.85 12.48
C ARG A 163 -14.41 6.02 12.38
N MET A 164 -13.40 6.09 13.25
CA MET A 164 -12.51 7.25 13.36
C MET A 164 -11.12 7.00 12.77
N LEU A 165 -10.71 5.74 12.59
CA LEU A 165 -9.46 5.38 11.91
C LEU A 165 -9.76 5.13 10.42
N VAL A 166 -9.70 6.19 9.62
CA VAL A 166 -10.12 6.13 8.22
C VAL A 166 -9.07 5.41 7.36
N VAL A 167 -9.54 4.75 6.31
CA VAL A 167 -8.67 4.15 5.29
C VAL A 167 -8.22 5.24 4.34
N ASP A 168 -6.96 5.65 4.40
CA ASP A 168 -6.47 6.69 3.50
C ASP A 168 -6.58 6.28 2.02
N SER A 169 -7.35 7.05 1.26
CA SER A 169 -7.60 6.79 -0.16
C SER A 169 -6.36 6.94 -1.04
N MET A 170 -5.39 7.78 -0.66
CA MET A 170 -4.18 7.97 -1.45
C MET A 170 -3.35 6.68 -1.48
N HIS A 171 -3.00 6.14 -0.31
CA HIS A 171 -2.24 4.88 -0.22
C HIS A 171 -3.11 3.66 -0.58
N CYS A 172 -4.40 3.65 -0.23
CA CYS A 172 -5.26 2.50 -0.47
C CYS A 172 -5.68 2.38 -1.94
N ILE A 173 -6.15 3.47 -2.55
CA ILE A 173 -6.66 3.46 -3.93
C ILE A 173 -5.51 3.67 -4.92
N LEU A 174 -4.79 4.79 -4.83
CA LEU A 174 -3.88 5.24 -5.89
C LEU A 174 -2.59 4.41 -5.91
N GLU A 175 -1.86 4.38 -4.79
CA GLU A 175 -0.61 3.59 -4.68
C GLU A 175 -0.88 2.10 -4.39
N GLY A 176 -2.10 1.77 -3.98
CA GLY A 176 -2.52 0.42 -3.68
C GLY A 176 -3.11 -0.30 -4.89
N ILE A 177 -4.43 -0.18 -5.07
CA ILE A 177 -5.15 -0.99 -6.07
C ILE A 177 -5.01 -0.46 -7.50
N VAL A 178 -4.88 0.84 -7.75
CA VAL A 178 -4.68 1.42 -9.10
C VAL A 178 -3.29 1.09 -9.60
N HIS A 179 -2.26 1.33 -8.79
CA HIS A 179 -0.90 0.89 -9.08
C HIS A 179 -0.85 -0.61 -9.37
N TYR A 180 -1.44 -1.44 -8.49
CA TYR A 180 -1.53 -2.89 -8.69
C TYR A 180 -2.25 -3.28 -9.99
N HIS A 181 -3.38 -2.64 -10.29
CA HIS A 181 -4.14 -2.90 -11.51
C HIS A 181 -3.31 -2.59 -12.76
N CYS A 182 -2.66 -1.42 -12.81
CA CYS A 182 -1.88 -1.04 -13.97
C CYS A 182 -0.62 -1.90 -14.13
N ARG A 183 0.11 -2.20 -13.03
CA ARG A 183 1.41 -2.88 -13.09
C ARG A 183 1.33 -4.41 -13.07
N HIS A 184 0.40 -5.00 -12.33
CA HIS A 184 0.32 -6.46 -12.19
C HIS A 184 -0.87 -7.05 -12.95
N VAL A 185 -2.01 -6.38 -12.97
CA VAL A 185 -3.20 -6.95 -13.63
C VAL A 185 -3.10 -6.78 -15.15
N LEU A 186 -2.80 -5.56 -15.59
CA LEU A 186 -2.61 -5.21 -17.00
C LEU A 186 -1.16 -5.27 -17.48
N CYS A 187 -0.21 -5.56 -16.58
CA CYS A 187 1.23 -5.64 -16.90
C CYS A 187 1.76 -4.43 -17.69
N LEU A 188 1.26 -3.21 -17.43
CA LEU A 188 1.64 -1.97 -18.12
C LEU A 188 2.99 -1.44 -17.63
N ASP A 189 3.99 -2.29 -17.73
CA ASP A 189 5.40 -2.00 -17.54
C ASP A 189 6.23 -2.71 -18.62
N ASP A 190 7.47 -2.27 -18.76
CA ASP A 190 8.39 -2.88 -19.70
C ASP A 190 8.50 -4.38 -19.40
N ALA A 191 8.27 -5.25 -20.39
CA ALA A 191 8.38 -6.71 -20.24
C ALA A 191 9.78 -7.14 -19.74
N ALA A 192 10.80 -6.29 -19.89
CA ALA A 192 12.13 -6.48 -19.30
C ALA A 192 12.20 -6.20 -17.78
N SER A 193 11.28 -5.40 -17.23
CA SER A 193 11.29 -4.94 -15.84
C SER A 193 10.85 -6.01 -14.83
N ASN A 194 9.92 -6.90 -15.21
CA ASN A 194 9.51 -8.05 -14.38
C ASN A 194 10.60 -9.12 -14.24
N LYS A 195 11.77 -8.89 -14.82
CA LYS A 195 12.89 -9.82 -14.75
C LYS A 195 14.08 -9.25 -14.00
N ILE A 196 14.15 -7.98 -13.62
CA ILE A 196 15.41 -7.41 -13.10
C ILE A 196 15.38 -7.28 -11.57
N SER A 197 16.19 -8.09 -10.88
CA SER A 197 16.40 -7.95 -9.43
C SER A 197 17.08 -6.61 -9.08
N ALA A 198 17.06 -6.21 -7.81
CA ALA A 198 17.69 -4.97 -7.32
C ALA A 198 19.18 -4.84 -7.67
N ASP A 199 19.85 -5.94 -8.00
CA ASP A 199 21.26 -5.99 -8.42
C ASP A 199 21.46 -5.97 -9.96
N GLY A 200 20.38 -5.81 -10.75
CA GLY A 200 20.44 -5.66 -12.20
C GLY A 200 20.44 -6.98 -13.00
N PHE A 201 19.95 -8.09 -12.44
CA PHE A 201 19.94 -9.40 -13.09
C PHE A 201 18.57 -9.79 -13.64
N GLN A 202 18.51 -10.29 -14.88
CA GLN A 202 17.31 -10.88 -15.50
C GLN A 202 16.98 -12.27 -14.90
N HIS A 203 15.76 -12.52 -14.41
CA HIS A 203 15.35 -13.81 -13.85
C HIS A 203 15.32 -14.88 -14.96
N ALA A 204 15.98 -16.02 -14.72
CA ALA A 204 16.03 -17.15 -15.67
C ALA A 204 14.80 -18.06 -15.60
N TYR A 205 14.13 -18.11 -14.44
CA TYR A 205 12.98 -18.96 -14.19
C TYR A 205 11.90 -18.13 -13.49
N ASP A 206 10.66 -18.35 -13.91
CA ASP A 206 9.46 -17.85 -13.26
C ASP A 206 8.73 -19.05 -12.67
N TRP A 207 9.02 -19.38 -11.41
CA TRP A 207 8.40 -20.50 -10.70
C TRP A 207 7.85 -19.99 -9.36
N PRO A 208 6.58 -20.27 -9.02
CA PRO A 208 5.96 -19.83 -7.78
C PRO A 208 6.47 -20.70 -6.62
N TRP A 209 7.70 -20.44 -6.20
CA TRP A 209 8.35 -21.18 -5.12
C TRP A 209 7.52 -21.14 -3.84
N GLU A 210 7.10 -22.31 -3.37
CA GLU A 210 6.41 -22.42 -2.09
C GLU A 210 7.42 -22.32 -0.93
N ALA A 211 7.04 -21.58 0.11
CA ALA A 211 7.83 -21.56 1.33
C ALA A 211 7.74 -22.93 2.01
N TYR A 212 8.87 -23.44 2.50
CA TYR A 212 8.89 -24.69 3.24
C TYR A 212 8.01 -24.61 4.50
N HIS A 213 7.00 -25.47 4.55
CA HIS A 213 6.13 -25.64 5.72
C HIS A 213 6.19 -27.10 6.19
N PRO A 214 6.67 -27.38 7.41
CA PRO A 214 6.91 -28.76 7.88
C PRO A 214 5.65 -29.63 7.90
N ASP A 215 4.46 -29.02 7.99
CA ASP A 215 3.18 -29.72 8.04
C ASP A 215 2.67 -30.16 6.65
N ASN A 216 3.26 -29.65 5.57
CA ASN A 216 2.80 -29.85 4.19
C ASN A 216 3.74 -30.75 3.37
N VAL A 217 4.76 -31.34 3.99
CA VAL A 217 5.84 -32.04 3.28
C VAL A 217 5.90 -33.50 3.74
N PRO A 218 5.91 -34.48 2.82
CA PRO A 218 6.09 -35.88 3.19
C PRO A 218 7.38 -36.08 3.99
N SER A 219 7.38 -37.02 4.94
CA SER A 219 8.52 -37.26 5.84
C SER A 219 9.84 -37.55 5.11
N ALA A 220 9.79 -38.08 3.89
CA ALA A 220 10.95 -38.33 3.03
C ALA A 220 11.64 -37.04 2.51
N TYR A 221 10.95 -35.90 2.52
CA TYR A 221 11.45 -34.61 2.02
C TYR A 221 11.52 -33.55 3.12
N ALA A 222 11.41 -33.95 4.39
CA ALA A 222 11.50 -33.06 5.52
C ALA A 222 12.90 -32.40 5.61
N VAL A 223 12.92 -31.07 5.66
CA VAL A 223 14.13 -30.27 5.81
C VAL A 223 14.32 -29.93 7.30
N PRO A 224 15.50 -30.24 7.90
CA PRO A 224 15.81 -29.82 9.25
C PRO A 224 15.71 -28.30 9.40
N GLU A 225 15.19 -27.81 10.54
CA GLU A 225 14.89 -26.39 10.77
C GLU A 225 16.06 -25.45 10.43
N LYS A 226 17.27 -25.84 10.81
CA LYS A 226 18.52 -25.12 10.50
C LYS A 226 18.84 -24.98 9.00
N HIS A 227 18.27 -25.81 8.14
CA HIS A 227 18.51 -25.84 6.69
C HIS A 227 17.34 -25.28 5.87
N ILE A 228 16.25 -24.83 6.51
CA ILE A 228 15.11 -24.19 5.83
C ILE A 228 15.56 -22.91 5.11
N VAL A 229 16.49 -22.15 5.71
CA VAL A 229 17.06 -20.95 5.08
C VAL A 229 17.78 -21.27 3.76
N CYS A 230 18.34 -22.47 3.61
CA CYS A 230 18.98 -22.90 2.37
C CYS A 230 17.98 -23.08 1.23
N VAL A 231 16.72 -23.44 1.53
CA VAL A 231 15.66 -23.58 0.52
C VAL A 231 15.39 -22.24 -0.18
N GLY A 232 15.20 -21.17 0.59
CA GLY A 232 15.02 -19.82 0.03
C GLY A 232 16.21 -19.36 -0.82
N LYS A 233 17.44 -19.66 -0.38
CA LYS A 233 18.65 -19.32 -1.16
C LYS A 233 18.79 -20.17 -2.43
N ILE A 234 18.34 -21.43 -2.42
CA ILE A 234 18.30 -22.28 -3.61
C ILE A 234 17.28 -21.71 -4.60
N HIS A 235 16.09 -21.31 -4.15
CA HIS A 235 15.09 -20.66 -5.00
C HIS A 235 15.65 -19.40 -5.66
N GLU A 236 16.29 -18.52 -4.87
CA GLU A 236 16.96 -17.31 -5.38
C GLU A 236 18.05 -17.62 -6.42
N LEU A 237 18.88 -18.65 -6.17
CA LEU A 237 19.94 -19.07 -7.10
C LEU A 237 19.39 -19.66 -8.39
N LEU A 238 18.35 -20.49 -8.29
CA LEU A 238 17.69 -21.07 -9.46
C LEU A 238 17.04 -19.96 -10.29
N CYS A 239 16.59 -18.85 -9.68
CA CYS A 239 16.10 -17.68 -10.42
C CYS A 239 17.17 -16.80 -11.08
N LEU A 240 18.48 -17.13 -11.05
CA LEU A 240 19.55 -16.31 -11.66
C LEU A 240 19.74 -16.59 -13.17
N ALA A 241 19.99 -15.52 -13.95
CA ALA A 241 20.23 -15.52 -15.40
C ALA A 241 21.22 -16.59 -15.92
N LEU A 242 20.80 -17.40 -16.90
CA LEU A 242 21.66 -18.35 -17.64
C LEU A 242 22.12 -17.81 -19.02
N GLU A 243 21.55 -16.71 -19.51
CA GLU A 243 21.99 -16.07 -20.77
C GLU A 243 22.26 -14.56 -20.61
N GLY A 244 23.25 -14.07 -21.36
CA GLY A 244 23.73 -12.67 -21.33
C GLY A 244 25.20 -12.54 -20.91
N PRO A 245 25.82 -11.36 -21.10
CA PRO A 245 27.26 -11.14 -20.85
C PRO A 245 27.69 -11.27 -19.37
N LYS A 246 26.73 -11.44 -18.45
CA LYS A 246 26.94 -11.67 -17.01
C LYS A 246 26.25 -12.94 -16.49
N SER A 247 25.80 -13.83 -17.37
CA SER A 247 25.08 -15.04 -16.95
C SER A 247 26.00 -16.04 -16.26
N LEU A 248 25.41 -16.87 -15.41
CA LEU A 248 26.08 -18.02 -14.84
C LEU A 248 26.05 -19.17 -15.87
N ASN A 249 27.18 -19.79 -16.16
CA ASN A 249 27.14 -21.08 -16.85
C ASN A 249 26.66 -22.17 -15.88
N LEU A 250 26.17 -23.30 -16.42
CA LEU A 250 25.64 -24.41 -15.62
C LEU A 250 26.62 -24.88 -14.54
N LEU A 251 27.92 -24.94 -14.86
CA LEU A 251 28.99 -25.25 -13.90
C LEU A 251 29.08 -24.22 -12.75
N GLY A 252 28.91 -22.94 -13.05
CA GLY A 252 28.90 -21.85 -12.08
C GLY A 252 27.67 -21.89 -11.18
N LEU A 253 26.51 -22.24 -11.72
CA LEU A 253 25.27 -22.43 -10.95
C LEU A 253 25.41 -23.62 -10.00
N TRP A 254 25.95 -24.74 -10.49
CA TRP A 254 26.27 -25.91 -9.67
C TRP A 254 27.25 -25.64 -8.56
N ASN A 255 28.36 -24.96 -8.82
CA ASN A 255 29.31 -24.61 -7.77
C ASN A 255 28.70 -23.73 -6.67
N ARG A 256 27.66 -22.95 -6.98
CA ARG A 256 26.95 -22.14 -5.98
C ARG A 256 25.91 -22.95 -5.22
N LEU A 257 25.15 -23.80 -5.91
CA LEU A 257 24.16 -24.68 -5.28
C LEU A 257 24.82 -25.72 -4.37
N ASP A 258 26.00 -26.25 -4.73
CA ASP A 258 26.78 -27.16 -3.87
C ASP A 258 27.31 -26.46 -2.60
N ARG A 259 27.66 -25.17 -2.68
CA ARG A 259 28.13 -24.38 -1.52
C ARG A 259 27.02 -23.96 -0.56
N ILE A 260 25.80 -23.80 -1.07
CA ILE A 260 24.69 -23.16 -0.35
C ILE A 260 23.60 -24.15 0.05
N GLY A 261 23.37 -25.17 -0.78
CA GLY A 261 22.38 -26.21 -0.58
C GLY A 261 22.88 -27.31 0.36
N THR A 262 21.95 -27.88 1.12
CA THR A 262 22.16 -29.17 1.76
C THR A 262 21.38 -30.22 1.00
N LEU A 263 21.76 -31.49 1.17
CA LEU A 263 21.07 -32.60 0.52
C LEU A 263 19.54 -32.57 0.73
N ALA A 264 19.11 -32.36 1.98
CA ALA A 264 17.70 -32.29 2.34
C ALA A 264 16.99 -31.11 1.65
N SER A 265 17.64 -29.94 1.60
CA SER A 265 17.08 -28.75 0.95
C SER A 265 16.98 -28.93 -0.56
N LEU A 266 17.97 -29.55 -1.21
CA LEU A 266 17.95 -29.83 -2.65
C LEU A 266 16.89 -30.89 -3.01
N HIS A 267 16.73 -31.93 -2.19
CA HIS A 267 15.68 -32.93 -2.36
C HIS A 267 14.29 -32.34 -2.20
N TYR A 268 14.10 -31.43 -1.24
CA TYR A 268 12.82 -30.71 -1.08
C TYR A 268 12.52 -29.84 -2.30
N VAL A 269 13.49 -29.06 -2.78
CA VAL A 269 13.29 -28.21 -3.98
C VAL A 269 13.01 -29.06 -5.22
N ALA A 270 13.70 -30.18 -5.39
CA ALA A 270 13.41 -31.12 -6.47
C ALA A 270 12.01 -31.75 -6.37
N PHE A 271 11.54 -32.03 -5.15
CA PHE A 271 10.17 -32.46 -4.89
C PHE A 271 9.15 -31.37 -5.25
N THR A 272 9.37 -30.11 -4.88
CA THR A 272 8.45 -28.99 -5.24
C THR A 272 8.41 -28.68 -6.74
N LEU A 273 9.34 -29.22 -7.51
CA LEU A 273 9.40 -29.12 -8.97
C LEU A 273 8.85 -30.39 -9.65
N ASP A 274 8.23 -31.31 -8.91
CA ASP A 274 7.69 -32.59 -9.40
C ASP A 274 8.72 -33.50 -10.12
N LEU A 275 10.00 -33.39 -9.77
CA LEU A 275 11.09 -34.11 -10.45
C LEU A 275 11.27 -35.59 -9.99
N VAL A 276 10.33 -36.20 -9.25
CA VAL A 276 10.51 -37.52 -8.58
C VAL A 276 9.25 -38.41 -8.75
N PRO A 277 9.38 -39.72 -9.13
CA PRO A 277 9.71 -40.78 -8.16
C PRO A 277 11.13 -41.36 -8.27
N CYS A 278 11.95 -40.89 -9.21
CA CYS A 278 13.29 -41.44 -9.40
C CYS A 278 14.29 -40.69 -8.52
N GLN A 279 14.74 -41.39 -7.47
CA GLN A 279 15.90 -41.13 -6.64
C GLN A 279 16.91 -40.14 -7.26
N LEU A 280 16.95 -38.91 -6.73
CA LEU A 280 18.24 -38.21 -6.62
C LEU A 280 19.14 -39.15 -5.81
N HIS A 281 19.95 -39.93 -6.51
CA HIS A 281 20.80 -40.96 -5.91
C HIS A 281 21.98 -40.25 -5.24
N VAL A 282 21.72 -39.60 -4.12
CA VAL A 282 22.77 -39.10 -3.26
C VAL A 282 23.13 -40.23 -2.30
N SER A 283 24.05 -41.06 -2.76
CA SER A 283 24.62 -42.12 -1.92
C SER A 283 25.32 -41.49 -0.71
N PRO A 284 25.09 -41.95 0.54
CA PRO A 284 25.61 -41.31 1.75
C PRO A 284 27.14 -41.37 1.95
N GLN A 285 27.90 -41.93 0.99
CA GLN A 285 29.33 -42.21 1.13
C GLN A 285 30.25 -41.43 0.20
N PHE A 286 29.75 -40.50 -0.61
CA PHE A 286 30.60 -39.77 -1.55
C PHE A 286 30.55 -38.27 -1.28
N ALA A 287 31.47 -37.82 -0.43
CA ALA A 287 32.00 -36.47 -0.55
C ALA A 287 32.74 -36.39 -1.91
N VAL A 288 32.58 -35.25 -2.60
CA VAL A 288 33.05 -34.94 -3.96
C VAL A 288 32.05 -35.31 -5.08
N PHE A 289 31.05 -34.45 -5.26
CA PHE A 289 30.16 -34.43 -6.42
C PHE A 289 30.88 -33.85 -7.64
N SER A 290 31.41 -34.69 -8.54
CA SER A 290 31.99 -34.22 -9.81
C SER A 290 31.50 -34.93 -11.08
N ASN A 291 30.59 -35.91 -11.01
CA ASN A 291 30.35 -36.81 -12.17
C ASN A 291 28.90 -37.03 -12.65
N HIS A 292 27.91 -36.18 -12.32
CA HIS A 292 26.53 -36.35 -12.82
C HIS A 292 25.98 -35.11 -13.56
N TYR A 293 26.67 -34.69 -14.63
CA TYR A 293 26.21 -33.61 -15.51
C TYR A 293 25.00 -33.99 -16.38
N SER A 294 24.88 -35.26 -16.78
CA SER A 294 23.89 -35.72 -17.77
C SER A 294 22.44 -35.71 -17.26
N ASP A 295 22.22 -36.01 -15.98
CA ASP A 295 20.87 -36.11 -15.43
C ASP A 295 20.28 -34.71 -15.13
N PHE A 296 21.14 -33.73 -14.86
CA PHE A 296 20.72 -32.34 -14.66
C PHE A 296 20.35 -31.66 -15.99
N ASP A 297 21.08 -31.90 -17.07
CA ASP A 297 20.73 -31.39 -18.41
C ASP A 297 19.35 -31.91 -18.88
N ALA A 298 19.05 -33.19 -18.63
CA ALA A 298 17.76 -33.77 -18.97
C ALA A 298 16.61 -33.20 -18.11
N THR A 299 16.87 -32.93 -16.83
CA THR A 299 15.93 -32.28 -15.90
C THR A 299 15.70 -30.82 -16.29
N TYR A 300 16.77 -30.10 -16.66
CA TYR A 300 16.75 -28.73 -17.15
C TYR A 300 15.97 -28.60 -18.47
N GLN A 301 16.17 -29.52 -19.43
CA GLN A 301 15.39 -29.52 -20.67
C GLN A 301 13.89 -29.83 -20.44
N ARG A 302 13.53 -30.65 -19.46
CA ARG A 302 12.12 -30.91 -19.10
C ARG A 302 11.46 -29.71 -18.42
N LEU A 303 12.16 -29.06 -17.49
CA LEU A 303 11.73 -27.80 -16.86
C LEU A 303 11.42 -26.73 -17.91
N ASN A 304 12.24 -26.61 -18.96
CA ASN A 304 12.04 -25.63 -20.03
C ASN A 304 10.86 -25.94 -20.97
N CYS A 305 10.41 -27.21 -21.04
CA CYS A 305 9.31 -27.65 -21.89
C CYS A 305 7.94 -27.64 -21.18
N GLU A 306 7.87 -27.89 -19.86
CA GLU A 306 6.61 -27.92 -19.10
C GLU A 306 6.19 -26.56 -18.52
N LEU A 307 7.14 -25.65 -18.24
CA LEU A 307 6.86 -24.26 -17.83
C LEU A 307 6.21 -23.39 -18.92
N ALA A 308 6.10 -23.91 -20.13
CA ALA A 308 5.24 -23.36 -21.18
C ALA A 308 3.74 -23.69 -20.97
N SER A 309 3.32 -24.16 -19.78
CA SER A 309 1.93 -24.48 -19.49
C SER A 309 1.06 -23.23 -19.24
N THR A 310 0.56 -22.66 -20.34
CA THR A 310 -0.88 -22.51 -20.61
C THR A 310 -1.78 -21.89 -19.53
N ALA A 311 -1.38 -20.81 -18.86
CA ALA A 311 -2.35 -19.76 -18.50
C ALA A 311 -2.18 -18.66 -19.54
N GLN A 312 -3.10 -18.60 -20.50
CA GLN A 312 -3.11 -17.60 -21.57
C GLN A 312 -3.20 -16.21 -20.91
N THR A 313 -2.06 -15.54 -20.75
CA THR A 313 -2.01 -14.18 -20.21
C THR A 313 -2.51 -13.26 -21.31
N LEU A 314 -3.57 -12.50 -21.02
CA LEU A 314 -4.10 -11.52 -21.96
C LEU A 314 -2.96 -10.58 -22.41
N PRO A 315 -2.71 -10.41 -23.73
CA PRO A 315 -1.59 -9.65 -24.25
C PRO A 315 -1.83 -8.14 -24.10
N THR A 316 -1.86 -7.68 -22.86
CA THR A 316 -2.21 -6.31 -22.46
C THR A 316 -1.03 -5.35 -22.49
N ASN A 317 0.19 -5.86 -22.74
CA ASN A 317 1.44 -5.12 -22.65
C ASN A 317 2.36 -5.29 -23.87
N THR A 318 1.78 -5.51 -25.06
CA THR A 318 2.58 -5.57 -26.30
C THR A 318 3.37 -4.27 -26.50
N PRO A 319 4.55 -4.32 -27.15
CA PRO A 319 5.35 -3.13 -27.43
C PRO A 319 4.54 -2.02 -28.13
N GLU A 320 3.65 -2.41 -29.05
CA GLU A 320 2.75 -1.53 -29.78
C GLU A 320 1.75 -0.84 -28.84
N MET A 321 1.13 -1.58 -27.92
CA MET A 321 0.21 -1.02 -26.92
C MET A 321 0.92 -0.07 -25.97
N MET A 322 2.12 -0.42 -25.50
CA MET A 322 2.91 0.45 -24.62
C MET A 322 3.35 1.74 -25.32
N GLN A 323 3.76 1.64 -26.59
CA GLN A 323 4.06 2.81 -27.42
C GLN A 323 2.82 3.68 -27.64
N HIS A 324 1.65 3.08 -27.84
CA HIS A 324 0.38 3.81 -27.97
C HIS A 324 0.03 4.58 -26.69
N ILE A 325 0.16 3.96 -25.52
CA ILE A 325 -0.05 4.63 -24.22
C ILE A 325 0.86 5.85 -24.08
N CYS A 326 2.16 5.71 -24.39
CA CYS A 326 3.11 6.83 -24.34
C CYS A 326 2.73 7.93 -25.35
N THR A 327 2.26 7.55 -26.55
CA THR A 327 1.81 8.48 -27.58
C THR A 327 0.60 9.29 -27.11
N VAL A 328 -0.38 8.63 -26.49
CA VAL A 328 -1.56 9.29 -25.89
C VAL A 328 -1.13 10.28 -24.80
N ILE A 329 -0.21 9.89 -23.91
CA ILE A 329 0.31 10.77 -22.86
C ILE A 329 0.96 12.02 -23.47
N CYS A 330 1.81 11.85 -24.49
CA CYS A 330 2.51 12.95 -25.15
C CYS A 330 1.58 13.91 -25.91
N ASN A 331 0.56 13.38 -26.58
CA ASN A 331 -0.30 14.15 -27.48
C ASN A 331 -1.53 14.77 -26.80
N THR A 332 -1.92 14.26 -25.64
CA THR A 332 -3.10 14.76 -24.91
C THR A 332 -2.82 16.15 -24.32
N LYS A 333 -3.55 17.15 -24.81
CA LYS A 333 -3.53 18.51 -24.26
C LYS A 333 -4.32 18.56 -22.95
N ARG A 334 -3.69 19.04 -21.88
CA ARG A 334 -4.31 19.18 -20.55
C ARG A 334 -4.31 20.63 -20.06
N PRO A 335 -5.28 21.03 -19.22
CA PRO A 335 -5.21 22.29 -18.49
C PRO A 335 -3.94 22.38 -17.61
N SER A 336 -3.49 23.61 -17.37
CA SER A 336 -2.26 23.88 -16.60
C SER A 336 -2.33 23.46 -15.12
N TRP A 337 -3.52 23.30 -14.57
CA TRP A 337 -3.74 22.91 -13.16
C TRP A 337 -3.74 21.39 -12.93
N ILE A 338 -3.72 20.58 -13.99
CA ILE A 338 -3.49 19.14 -13.90
C ILE A 338 -1.97 18.94 -13.82
N ASN A 339 -1.46 18.00 -13.02
CA ASN A 339 -0.02 17.74 -12.97
C ASN A 339 0.44 16.91 -14.18
N SER A 340 1.73 17.01 -14.52
CA SER A 340 2.34 16.14 -15.54
C SER A 340 2.47 14.71 -15.02
N VAL A 341 2.50 13.76 -15.95
CA VAL A 341 2.92 12.37 -15.72
C VAL A 341 4.15 12.09 -16.59
N PRO A 342 4.96 11.06 -16.29
CA PRO A 342 6.11 10.70 -17.12
C PRO A 342 5.70 10.37 -18.56
N LEU A 343 6.37 11.00 -19.53
CA LEU A 343 6.11 10.80 -20.96
C LEU A 343 6.54 9.41 -21.45
N ASN A 344 7.48 8.80 -20.76
CA ASN A 344 8.05 7.47 -20.99
C ASN A 344 7.43 6.41 -20.05
N TYR A 345 6.14 6.54 -19.73
CA TYR A 345 5.43 5.64 -18.82
C TYR A 345 5.67 4.16 -19.16
N GLY A 346 5.89 3.34 -18.14
CA GLY A 346 6.18 1.91 -18.28
C GLY A 346 7.67 1.58 -18.40
N LEU A 347 8.53 2.52 -18.80
CA LEU A 347 9.99 2.31 -18.83
C LEU A 347 10.63 2.50 -17.46
N ASN A 348 11.71 1.77 -17.18
CA ASN A 348 12.50 1.93 -15.94
C ASN A 348 13.04 3.36 -15.77
N SER A 349 13.31 4.07 -16.88
CA SER A 349 13.77 5.46 -16.89
C SER A 349 12.69 6.47 -16.48
N ALA A 350 11.42 6.08 -16.37
CA ALA A 350 10.34 6.96 -15.91
C ALA A 350 10.42 7.26 -14.40
N GLY A 351 11.18 6.45 -13.65
CA GLY A 351 11.26 6.54 -12.20
C GLY A 351 9.98 6.06 -11.50
N THR A 352 9.89 6.35 -10.20
CA THR A 352 8.75 5.96 -9.38
C THR A 352 7.55 6.90 -9.62
N ILE A 353 6.43 6.31 -10.03
CA ILE A 353 5.16 7.03 -10.19
C ILE A 353 4.57 7.35 -8.82
N LYS A 354 4.28 8.63 -8.57
CA LYS A 354 3.70 9.13 -7.32
C LYS A 354 2.18 8.98 -7.30
N ALA A 355 1.56 8.99 -6.11
CA ALA A 355 0.10 8.89 -5.97
C ALA A 355 -0.71 9.83 -6.89
N ASP A 356 -0.33 11.11 -7.00
CA ASP A 356 -1.08 12.06 -7.85
C ASP A 356 -0.90 11.80 -9.35
N GLU A 357 0.26 11.24 -9.74
CA GLU A 357 0.49 10.78 -11.10
C GLU A 357 -0.37 9.54 -11.39
N TRP A 358 -0.48 8.60 -10.45
CA TRP A 358 -1.43 7.48 -10.55
C TRP A 358 -2.88 7.93 -10.69
N ARG A 359 -3.29 8.95 -9.92
CA ARG A 359 -4.61 9.57 -10.06
C ARG A 359 -4.81 10.12 -11.47
N THR A 360 -3.83 10.85 -12.00
CA THR A 360 -3.93 11.46 -13.33
C THR A 360 -3.91 10.41 -14.44
N LEU A 361 -3.04 9.40 -14.35
CA LEU A 361 -2.97 8.28 -15.28
C LEU A 361 -4.29 7.51 -15.34
N SER A 362 -4.83 7.10 -14.19
CA SER A 362 -6.05 6.28 -14.09
C SER A 362 -7.34 7.03 -14.41
N THR A 363 -7.37 8.36 -14.33
CA THR A 363 -8.59 9.14 -14.58
C THR A 363 -8.60 9.87 -15.92
N ILE A 364 -7.46 9.92 -16.63
CA ILE A 364 -7.32 10.64 -17.91
C ILE A 364 -6.63 9.75 -18.94
N PHE A 365 -5.33 9.50 -18.78
CA PHE A 365 -4.51 9.00 -19.88
C PHE A 365 -4.73 7.52 -20.20
N ILE A 366 -4.71 6.65 -19.19
CA ILE A 366 -4.93 5.21 -19.39
C ILE A 366 -6.34 4.94 -19.92
N PRO A 367 -7.42 5.54 -19.37
CA PRO A 367 -8.74 5.40 -19.98
C PRO A 367 -8.81 5.77 -21.46
N ILE A 368 -8.22 6.91 -21.85
CA ILE A 368 -8.17 7.32 -23.26
C ILE A 368 -7.43 6.26 -24.09
N ALA A 369 -6.24 5.84 -23.66
CA ALA A 369 -5.45 4.86 -24.37
C ALA A 369 -6.17 3.52 -24.53
N LEU A 370 -6.72 2.96 -23.45
CA LEU A 370 -7.40 1.67 -23.48
C LEU A 370 -8.68 1.71 -24.32
N VAL A 371 -9.46 2.79 -24.26
CA VAL A 371 -10.66 2.94 -25.11
C VAL A 371 -10.28 2.96 -26.59
N THR A 372 -9.20 3.64 -26.95
CA THR A 372 -8.73 3.68 -28.35
C THR A 372 -8.03 2.39 -28.82
N LEU A 373 -7.66 1.50 -27.90
CA LEU A 373 -7.01 0.22 -28.23
C LEU A 373 -8.00 -0.94 -28.27
N TRP A 374 -8.93 -0.98 -27.31
CA TRP A 374 -9.78 -2.14 -27.01
C TRP A 374 -11.27 -1.82 -27.05
N GLY A 375 -11.64 -0.57 -27.32
CA GLY A 375 -13.04 -0.12 -27.41
C GLY A 375 -13.56 -0.11 -28.85
N ASP A 376 -14.70 0.54 -29.04
CA ASP A 376 -15.36 0.66 -30.34
C ASP A 376 -14.45 1.31 -31.40
N ASP A 377 -14.40 0.71 -32.58
CA ASP A 377 -13.72 1.24 -33.75
C ASP A 377 -14.74 1.85 -34.71
N ASP A 378 -14.79 3.18 -34.78
CA ASP A 378 -15.71 3.96 -35.64
C ASP A 378 -17.19 3.51 -35.58
N GLY A 379 -17.66 3.16 -34.38
CA GLY A 379 -19.05 2.75 -34.11
C GLY A 379 -19.30 1.25 -34.31
N VAL A 380 -18.27 0.47 -34.62
CA VAL A 380 -18.29 -0.99 -34.57
C VAL A 380 -17.84 -1.42 -33.18
N ALA A 381 -18.76 -1.99 -32.40
CA ALA A 381 -18.44 -2.52 -31.09
C ALA A 381 -17.52 -3.75 -31.21
N PRO A 382 -16.53 -3.92 -30.30
CA PRO A 382 -15.73 -5.13 -30.24
C PRO A 382 -16.60 -6.38 -30.02
N PRO A 383 -16.12 -7.57 -30.44
CA PRO A 383 -16.84 -8.80 -30.23
C PRO A 383 -17.03 -9.05 -28.72
N SER A 384 -18.16 -9.65 -28.36
CA SER A 384 -18.48 -10.04 -26.97
C SER A 384 -18.27 -11.54 -26.73
N ASP A 385 -17.30 -12.13 -27.42
CA ASP A 385 -16.95 -13.54 -27.35
C ASP A 385 -15.60 -13.75 -26.64
N ASP A 386 -15.13 -15.00 -26.64
CA ASP A 386 -13.85 -15.39 -26.02
C ASP A 386 -12.65 -15.23 -26.98
N SER A 387 -12.79 -14.44 -28.05
CA SER A 387 -11.64 -14.06 -28.89
C SER A 387 -10.70 -13.11 -28.15
N ASP A 388 -9.45 -12.97 -28.62
CA ASP A 388 -8.49 -12.04 -28.03
C ASP A 388 -9.05 -10.60 -27.98
N GLU A 389 -9.73 -10.15 -29.04
CA GLU A 389 -10.39 -8.84 -29.10
C GLU A 389 -11.52 -8.72 -28.07
N GLY A 390 -12.34 -9.76 -27.92
CA GLY A 390 -13.44 -9.77 -26.97
C GLY A 390 -12.96 -9.81 -25.51
N LEU A 391 -11.90 -10.55 -25.21
CA LEU A 391 -11.27 -10.56 -23.90
C LEU A 391 -10.56 -9.24 -23.58
N LEU A 392 -9.95 -8.57 -24.56
CA LEU A 392 -9.39 -7.23 -24.39
C LEU A 392 -10.48 -6.18 -24.13
N PHE A 393 -11.64 -6.31 -24.77
CA PHE A 393 -12.80 -5.47 -24.45
C PHE A 393 -13.34 -5.73 -23.03
N GLN A 394 -13.36 -6.98 -22.57
CA GLN A 394 -13.66 -7.30 -21.17
C GLN A 394 -12.63 -6.69 -20.21
N ALA A 395 -11.33 -6.74 -20.56
CA ALA A 395 -10.24 -6.11 -19.79
C ALA A 395 -10.39 -4.58 -19.73
N LEU A 396 -10.84 -3.96 -20.83
CA LEU A 396 -11.22 -2.54 -20.86
C LEU A 396 -12.36 -2.26 -19.86
N GLN A 397 -13.46 -3.01 -19.94
CA GLN A 397 -14.61 -2.83 -19.05
C GLN A 397 -14.26 -3.00 -17.57
N HIS A 398 -13.44 -4.02 -17.27
CA HIS A 398 -12.93 -4.28 -15.93
C HIS A 398 -12.08 -3.12 -15.42
N SER A 399 -11.15 -2.62 -16.24
CA SER A 399 -10.31 -1.46 -15.93
C SER A 399 -11.14 -0.19 -15.71
N MET A 400 -12.14 0.04 -16.56
CA MET A 400 -13.05 1.18 -16.42
C MET A 400 -13.84 1.13 -15.12
N ALA A 401 -14.22 -0.04 -14.61
CA ALA A 401 -14.87 -0.14 -13.30
C ALA A 401 -13.98 0.41 -12.19
N LEU A 402 -12.70 0.01 -12.11
CA LEU A 402 -11.77 0.56 -11.12
C LEU A 402 -11.54 2.06 -11.29
N PHE A 403 -11.37 2.52 -12.53
CA PHE A 403 -11.12 3.94 -12.81
C PHE A 403 -12.35 4.81 -12.52
N GLN A 404 -13.56 4.32 -12.75
CA GLN A 404 -14.80 5.00 -12.36
C GLN A 404 -14.93 5.06 -10.83
N ALA A 405 -14.65 3.96 -10.11
CA ALA A 405 -14.61 3.98 -8.65
C ALA A 405 -13.59 5.01 -8.13
N THR A 406 -12.38 5.04 -8.70
CA THR A 406 -11.33 6.00 -8.35
C THR A 406 -11.77 7.45 -8.63
N LEU A 407 -12.31 7.70 -9.82
CA LEU A 407 -12.82 9.01 -10.21
C LEU A 407 -13.90 9.50 -9.25
N ILE A 408 -14.85 8.64 -8.88
CA ILE A 408 -15.92 8.97 -7.94
C ILE A 408 -15.36 9.29 -6.56
N ALA A 409 -14.47 8.45 -6.03
CA ALA A 409 -13.86 8.65 -4.72
C ALA A 409 -13.14 10.01 -4.64
N CYS A 410 -12.42 10.39 -5.71
CA CYS A 410 -11.67 11.64 -5.78
C CYS A 410 -12.52 12.89 -6.12
N ARG A 411 -13.85 12.80 -6.24
CA ARG A 411 -14.71 13.98 -6.48
C ARG A 411 -14.70 14.91 -5.27
N TYR A 412 -14.83 16.21 -5.52
CA TYR A 412 -14.96 17.25 -4.48
C TYR A 412 -16.32 17.27 -3.77
N THR A 413 -17.31 16.53 -4.29
CA THR A 413 -18.66 16.46 -3.74
C THR A 413 -19.12 15.00 -3.71
N MET A 414 -19.87 14.63 -2.67
CA MET A 414 -20.32 13.27 -2.45
C MET A 414 -21.82 13.25 -2.21
N THR A 415 -22.52 12.30 -2.83
CA THR A 415 -23.97 12.07 -2.70
C THR A 415 -24.21 10.59 -2.48
N SER A 416 -25.39 10.22 -1.97
CA SER A 416 -25.76 8.81 -1.78
C SER A 416 -25.62 7.98 -3.06
N ASP A 417 -26.03 8.53 -4.22
CA ASP A 417 -25.92 7.86 -5.51
C ASP A 417 -24.47 7.61 -5.92
N ARG A 418 -23.59 8.59 -5.69
CA ARG A 418 -22.15 8.44 -5.97
C ARG A 418 -21.51 7.41 -5.06
N ILE A 419 -21.86 7.42 -3.78
CA ILE A 419 -21.40 6.43 -2.81
C ILE A 419 -21.82 5.02 -3.25
N GLN A 420 -23.06 4.87 -3.71
CA GLN A 420 -23.53 3.59 -4.21
C GLN A 420 -22.83 3.16 -5.51
N ALA A 421 -22.66 4.09 -6.46
CA ALA A 421 -21.91 3.84 -7.69
C ALA A 421 -20.46 3.43 -7.42
N TYR A 422 -19.79 4.08 -6.47
CA TYR A 422 -18.44 3.70 -6.02
C TYR A 422 -18.37 2.22 -5.62
N ARG A 423 -19.28 1.78 -4.75
CA ARG A 423 -19.35 0.37 -4.32
C ARG A 423 -19.66 -0.56 -5.50
N THR A 424 -20.64 -0.22 -6.34
CA THR A 424 -21.01 -1.04 -7.51
C THR A 424 -19.81 -1.26 -8.43
N HIS A 425 -19.08 -0.19 -8.77
CA HIS A 425 -17.90 -0.28 -9.64
C HIS A 425 -16.75 -1.06 -8.98
N LEU A 426 -16.48 -0.81 -7.70
CA LEU A 426 -15.45 -1.55 -6.96
C LEU A 426 -15.79 -3.04 -6.86
N THR A 427 -17.05 -3.39 -6.54
CA THR A 427 -17.52 -4.77 -6.47
C THR A 427 -17.36 -5.48 -7.81
N LYS A 428 -17.74 -4.83 -8.93
CA LYS A 428 -17.54 -5.38 -10.28
C LYS A 428 -16.06 -5.71 -10.52
N TRP A 429 -15.17 -4.75 -10.28
CA TRP A 429 -13.73 -4.94 -10.44
C TRP A 429 -13.18 -6.12 -9.60
N ILE A 430 -13.59 -6.24 -8.34
CA ILE A 430 -13.12 -7.33 -7.45
C ILE A 430 -13.60 -8.70 -7.93
N GLN A 431 -14.88 -8.82 -8.31
CA GLN A 431 -15.49 -10.09 -8.72
C GLN A 431 -14.92 -10.62 -10.03
N GLU A 432 -14.63 -9.73 -10.97
CA GLU A 432 -14.12 -10.08 -12.30
C GLU A 432 -12.59 -10.24 -12.35
N LEU A 433 -11.84 -9.79 -11.32
CA LEU A 433 -10.38 -9.79 -11.32
C LEU A 433 -9.75 -11.16 -11.60
N ARG A 434 -10.04 -12.16 -10.77
CA ARG A 434 -9.43 -13.51 -10.88
C ARG A 434 -10.01 -14.35 -12.01
N PRO A 435 -11.28 -14.23 -12.39
CA PRO A 435 -11.80 -14.85 -13.62
C PRO A 435 -11.10 -14.34 -14.88
N LEU A 436 -10.95 -13.02 -15.02
CA LEU A 436 -10.42 -12.40 -16.24
C LEU A 436 -8.89 -12.40 -16.29
N PHE A 437 -8.22 -12.33 -15.14
CA PHE A 437 -6.76 -12.31 -15.04
C PHE A 437 -6.26 -13.45 -14.14
N PRO A 438 -6.18 -14.70 -14.66
CA PRO A 438 -5.84 -15.87 -13.86
C PRO A 438 -4.46 -15.80 -13.19
N HIS A 439 -3.48 -15.13 -13.79
CA HIS A 439 -2.13 -14.95 -13.23
C HIS A 439 -2.15 -14.21 -11.89
N THR A 440 -3.19 -13.43 -11.59
CA THR A 440 -3.35 -12.77 -10.29
C THR A 440 -3.64 -13.74 -9.13
N ARG A 441 -3.86 -15.03 -9.41
CA ARG A 441 -4.09 -16.07 -8.40
C ARG A 441 -2.80 -16.58 -7.76
N GLU A 442 -1.66 -16.39 -8.43
CA GLU A 442 -0.34 -16.87 -8.00
C GLU A 442 0.16 -16.16 -6.73
N SER A 443 -0.38 -14.97 -6.44
CA SER A 443 -0.06 -14.20 -5.24
C SER A 443 -1.26 -14.04 -4.30
N PRO A 444 -1.04 -13.97 -2.98
CA PRO A 444 -2.07 -13.60 -2.02
C PRO A 444 -2.71 -12.25 -2.38
N PRO A 445 -4.04 -12.10 -2.22
CA PRO A 445 -4.71 -10.85 -2.58
C PRO A 445 -4.24 -9.69 -1.70
N ARG A 446 -4.16 -8.49 -2.28
CA ARG A 446 -3.73 -7.29 -1.55
C ARG A 446 -4.78 -6.88 -0.52
N VAL A 447 -4.35 -6.62 0.72
CA VAL A 447 -5.24 -6.14 1.80
C VAL A 447 -5.97 -4.85 1.41
N ASN A 448 -5.35 -4.00 0.60
CA ASN A 448 -5.96 -2.78 0.06
C ASN A 448 -7.27 -3.05 -0.71
N ILE A 449 -7.43 -4.23 -1.32
CA ILE A 449 -8.68 -4.61 -2.00
C ILE A 449 -9.83 -4.66 -0.98
N HIS A 450 -9.61 -5.32 0.15
CA HIS A 450 -10.59 -5.34 1.23
C HIS A 450 -10.80 -3.94 1.84
N MET A 451 -9.72 -3.24 2.17
CA MET A 451 -9.80 -1.91 2.80
C MET A 451 -10.51 -0.87 1.93
N ALA A 452 -10.40 -0.96 0.60
CA ALA A 452 -11.12 -0.10 -0.33
C ALA A 452 -12.64 -0.25 -0.20
N ASN A 453 -13.16 -1.42 0.18
CA ASN A 453 -14.60 -1.58 0.42
C ASN A 453 -15.09 -0.72 1.59
N HIS A 454 -14.25 -0.45 2.60
CA HIS A 454 -14.58 0.41 3.73
C HIS A 454 -14.45 1.90 3.44
N ILE A 455 -13.81 2.30 2.33
CA ILE A 455 -13.87 3.70 1.86
C ILE A 455 -15.32 4.12 1.63
N TYR A 456 -16.20 3.22 1.20
CA TYR A 456 -17.64 3.47 1.12
C TYR A 456 -18.23 3.94 2.45
N ASP A 457 -17.87 3.30 3.56
CA ASP A 457 -18.39 3.63 4.89
C ASP A 457 -17.91 5.03 5.32
N PHE A 458 -16.64 5.35 5.04
CA PHE A 458 -16.08 6.68 5.34
C PHE A 458 -16.61 7.79 4.41
N LEU A 459 -16.93 7.48 3.16
CA LEU A 459 -17.63 8.40 2.27
C LEU A 459 -19.02 8.78 2.80
N LYS A 460 -19.72 7.84 3.44
CA LYS A 460 -20.99 8.12 4.13
C LYS A 460 -20.81 8.98 5.37
N LEU A 461 -19.79 8.68 6.18
CA LEU A 461 -19.59 9.35 7.46
C LEU A 461 -19.00 10.76 7.32
N PHE A 462 -18.07 10.95 6.39
CA PHE A 462 -17.22 12.15 6.32
C PHE A 462 -17.26 12.84 4.95
N GLY A 463 -18.01 12.31 3.99
CA GLY A 463 -18.10 12.86 2.65
C GLY A 463 -16.83 12.63 1.82
N PRO A 464 -16.52 13.52 0.87
CA PRO A 464 -15.41 13.39 -0.07
C PRO A 464 -14.05 13.07 0.57
N VAL A 465 -13.28 12.15 -0.04
CA VAL A 465 -11.96 11.72 0.46
C VAL A 465 -10.95 12.87 0.57
N ILE A 466 -11.12 13.94 -0.22
CA ILE A 466 -10.30 15.15 -0.13
C ILE A 466 -10.33 15.80 1.27
N SER A 467 -11.37 15.52 2.05
CA SER A 467 -11.51 16.01 3.43
C SER A 467 -10.79 15.15 4.46
N TRP A 468 -10.17 14.04 4.06
CA TRP A 468 -9.55 13.06 4.97
C TRP A 468 -8.46 12.19 4.34
N TRP A 469 -7.81 12.63 3.26
CA TRP A 469 -6.67 11.94 2.63
C TRP A 469 -5.29 12.44 3.09
N CYS A 470 -4.23 11.67 2.82
CA CYS A 470 -2.87 11.97 3.28
C CYS A 470 -2.12 13.07 2.50
N PHE A 471 -2.53 13.44 1.28
CA PHE A 471 -1.80 14.42 0.46
C PHE A 471 -1.38 15.73 1.18
N PRO A 472 -2.26 16.39 1.97
CA PRO A 472 -1.86 17.60 2.70
C PRO A 472 -0.76 17.36 3.74
N PHE A 473 -0.77 16.20 4.39
CA PHE A 473 0.21 15.82 5.40
C PHE A 473 1.54 15.46 4.76
N GLU A 474 1.55 14.73 3.64
CA GLU A 474 2.78 14.46 2.87
C GLU A 474 3.46 15.74 2.37
N ARG A 475 2.67 16.70 1.87
CA ARG A 475 3.21 18.02 1.48
C ARG A 475 3.80 18.77 2.68
N LEU A 476 3.14 18.69 3.84
CA LEU A 476 3.67 19.29 5.07
C LEU A 476 4.99 18.61 5.45
N ILE A 477 5.04 17.28 5.51
CA ILE A 477 6.25 16.49 5.81
C ILE A 477 7.39 16.87 4.85
N GLY A 478 7.12 16.93 3.55
CA GLY A 478 8.12 17.35 2.56
C GLY A 478 8.61 18.79 2.76
N ALA A 479 7.77 19.69 3.28
CA ALA A 479 8.20 21.03 3.68
C ALA A 479 9.03 21.02 4.97
N LEU A 480 8.72 20.14 5.94
CA LEU A 480 9.52 19.95 7.16
C LEU A 480 10.94 19.51 6.83
N GLN A 481 11.08 18.56 5.90
CA GLN A 481 12.37 18.00 5.47
C GLN A 481 13.29 19.04 4.81
N LYS A 482 12.74 20.14 4.28
CA LYS A 482 13.49 21.23 3.64
C LYS A 482 13.87 22.35 4.60
N VAL A 483 13.42 22.32 5.86
CA VAL A 483 13.81 23.31 6.84
C VAL A 483 15.33 23.23 7.02
N ASN A 484 16.03 24.36 6.92
CA ASN A 484 17.44 24.41 7.25
C ASN A 484 17.60 24.19 8.76
N THR A 485 18.28 23.11 9.13
CA THR A 485 18.47 22.68 10.51
C THR A 485 19.79 23.18 11.10
N ASN A 486 20.64 23.84 10.30
CA ASN A 486 22.01 24.24 10.68
C ASN A 486 22.79 23.09 11.33
N ASP A 487 22.66 21.88 10.78
CA ASP A 487 23.30 20.64 11.26
C ASP A 487 22.99 20.29 12.73
N HIS A 488 21.90 20.82 13.29
CA HIS A 488 21.41 20.39 14.59
C HIS A 488 21.02 18.91 14.55
N ILE A 489 21.31 18.18 15.63
CA ILE A 489 21.02 16.74 15.80
C ILE A 489 20.26 16.49 17.11
N GLY A 490 19.45 15.42 17.15
CA GLY A 490 18.60 15.08 18.31
C GLY A 490 17.64 16.21 18.68
N GLY A 491 17.11 16.26 19.90
CA GLY A 491 16.07 17.23 20.33
C GLY A 491 16.16 18.67 19.78
N PRO A 492 17.35 19.32 19.67
CA PRO A 492 17.53 20.59 18.99
C PRO A 492 17.07 20.63 17.52
N LEU A 493 17.25 19.55 16.76
CA LEU A 493 16.76 19.34 15.39
C LEU A 493 15.24 19.46 15.34
N GLU A 494 14.52 18.63 16.09
CA GLU A 494 13.06 18.63 16.08
C GLU A 494 12.52 19.98 16.58
N SER A 495 13.16 20.57 17.59
CA SER A 495 12.83 21.91 18.08
C SER A 495 13.00 22.98 17.00
N THR A 496 14.06 22.89 16.19
CA THR A 496 14.35 23.83 15.09
C THR A 496 13.31 23.72 13.99
N ILE A 497 12.97 22.50 13.58
CA ILE A 497 11.92 22.23 12.59
C ILE A 497 10.58 22.78 13.08
N MET A 498 10.19 22.43 14.31
CA MET A 498 8.94 22.86 14.94
C MET A 498 8.84 24.39 15.02
N LYS A 499 9.88 25.07 15.54
CA LYS A 499 9.90 26.53 15.67
C LYS A 499 9.87 27.22 14.31
N SER A 500 10.58 26.69 13.31
CA SER A 500 10.59 27.26 11.97
C SER A 500 9.21 27.20 11.33
N GLN A 501 8.52 26.06 11.45
CA GLN A 501 7.15 25.95 10.95
C GLN A 501 6.17 26.83 11.69
N LEU A 502 6.26 26.93 13.02
CA LEU A 502 5.40 27.84 13.79
C LEU A 502 5.57 29.30 13.36
N ARG A 503 6.82 29.72 13.11
CA ARG A 503 7.10 31.08 12.58
C ARG A 503 6.48 31.26 11.19
N ILE A 504 6.67 30.30 10.29
CA ILE A 504 6.10 30.34 8.93
C ILE A 504 4.56 30.42 8.98
N ALA A 505 3.92 29.56 9.76
CA ALA A 505 2.47 29.54 9.94
C ALA A 505 1.93 30.86 10.50
N ASN A 506 2.60 31.43 11.51
CA ASN A 506 2.22 32.71 12.11
C ASN A 506 2.36 33.88 11.12
N ILE A 507 3.44 33.92 10.35
CA ILE A 507 3.63 34.96 9.31
C ILE A 507 2.56 34.83 8.23
N ARG A 508 2.28 33.61 7.73
CA ARG A 508 1.20 33.37 6.76
C ARG A 508 -0.15 33.84 7.28
N ARG A 509 -0.47 33.53 8.54
CA ARG A 509 -1.71 33.99 9.18
C ARG A 509 -1.78 35.51 9.25
N TRP A 510 -0.67 36.17 9.63
CA TRP A 510 -0.62 37.63 9.74
C TRP A 510 -0.76 38.33 8.39
N LEU A 511 -0.09 37.82 7.34
CA LEU A 511 -0.17 38.33 5.96
C LEU A 511 -1.58 38.23 5.36
N ARG A 512 -2.44 37.35 5.90
CA ARG A 512 -3.84 37.20 5.46
C ARG A 512 -4.83 38.10 6.20
N ARG A 513 -4.41 38.81 7.24
CA ARG A 513 -5.31 39.69 7.98
C ARG A 513 -5.78 40.85 7.08
N ILE A 514 -7.02 41.28 7.29
CA ILE A 514 -7.63 42.39 6.52
C ILE A 514 -6.84 43.69 6.72
N ASP A 515 -6.32 43.90 7.93
CA ASP A 515 -5.51 45.04 8.35
C ASP A 515 -4.02 44.96 7.95
N CYS A 516 -3.59 43.91 7.23
CA CYS A 516 -2.19 43.80 6.79
C CYS A 516 -1.88 44.89 5.75
N PRO A 517 -0.82 45.72 5.96
CA PRO A 517 -0.43 46.77 5.01
C PRO A 517 -0.16 46.23 3.61
N GLU A 518 -0.59 46.96 2.58
CA GLU A 518 -0.48 46.51 1.18
C GLU A 518 0.96 46.22 0.75
N ALA A 519 1.92 47.02 1.23
CA ALA A 519 3.35 46.79 0.98
C ALA A 519 3.82 45.41 1.49
N LEU A 520 3.24 44.91 2.59
CA LEU A 520 3.59 43.60 3.16
C LEU A 520 2.79 42.47 2.50
N LYS A 521 1.58 42.73 2.02
CA LYS A 521 0.84 41.78 1.17
C LYS A 521 1.58 41.46 -0.12
N GLN A 522 2.30 42.41 -0.71
CA GLN A 522 3.14 42.16 -1.88
C GLN A 522 4.29 41.17 -1.57
N LEU A 523 4.83 41.20 -0.35
CA LEU A 523 5.84 40.24 0.10
C LEU A 523 5.30 38.81 0.23
N LYS A 524 3.98 38.62 0.33
CA LYS A 524 3.35 37.30 0.38
C LYS A 524 3.75 36.44 -0.82
N ILE A 525 3.82 37.03 -2.03
CA ILE A 525 4.20 36.30 -3.25
C ILE A 525 5.64 35.78 -3.15
N LEU A 526 6.55 36.59 -2.61
CA LEU A 526 7.94 36.18 -2.38
C LEU A 526 8.02 35.14 -1.27
N PHE A 527 7.29 35.36 -0.17
CA PHE A 527 7.24 34.45 0.96
C PHE A 527 6.73 33.06 0.55
N ASP A 528 5.62 32.97 -0.19
CA ASP A 528 5.05 31.71 -0.67
C ASP A 528 5.96 30.99 -1.69
N LYS A 529 6.88 31.71 -2.35
CA LYS A 529 7.91 31.10 -3.21
C LYS A 529 9.08 30.54 -2.40
N CYS A 530 9.41 31.17 -1.28
CA CYS A 530 10.55 30.80 -0.44
C CYS A 530 10.23 29.73 0.62
N PHE A 531 8.98 29.69 1.09
CA PHE A 531 8.50 28.86 2.20
C PHE A 531 7.12 28.29 1.87
#